data_AF-A0A8B2U306-F1
#
_entry.id   AF-A0A8B2U306-F1
#
_cell.length_a   1.000
_cell.length_b   1.000
_cell.length_c   1.000
_cell.angle_alpha   90.00
_cell.angle_beta   90.00
_cell.angle_gamma   90.00
#
_symmetry.space_group_name_H-M   'P 1'
#
loop_
_entity.id
_entity.type
_entity.pdbx_description
1 polymer ?
#
loop_
_entity_poly.entity_id
_entity_poly.type
_entity_poly.pdbx_seq_one_letter_code
_entity_poly.pdbx_strand_id
1 'polypeptide(L)'
;MLNEIKEKYNHYIDIYSEILPKIDNETAKRFLENSLYLSIFTSFEYFLKKIIEHYVEEKIRLGMVYLDLHEGFARRYILDREKEIGNIFKANEINSRAAFSRYFNKLKKPLPKDELVKYIHFEFLHESKLNSYYEMLFEQILGNGNILKDTKISRRVNSDSEVDQQMESDAYTFLLNYCSNIRNNIAHSNDSFKVPQFPLFELPDFIKCFIEIMEAIKESYERHNTGFNLSIVLEQNVLDLT
;
A
#
# COMPACT_ATOMS: atom_id res chain seq x y z
N MET A 1 -11.41 -8.72 5.64
CA MET A 1 -10.42 -7.64 5.50
C MET A 1 -11.07 -6.28 5.28
N LEU A 2 -11.54 -5.92 4.07
CA LEU A 2 -12.07 -4.56 3.83
C LEU A 2 -13.31 -4.24 4.69
N ASN A 3 -14.22 -5.20 4.87
CA ASN A 3 -15.37 -5.03 5.77
C ASN A 3 -14.95 -4.78 7.22
N GLU A 4 -13.95 -5.51 7.73
CA GLU A 4 -13.43 -5.30 9.10
C GLU A 4 -12.78 -3.92 9.24
N ILE A 5 -12.11 -3.44 8.20
CA ILE A 5 -11.55 -2.07 8.20
C ILE A 5 -12.67 -1.04 8.21
N LYS A 6 -13.72 -1.23 7.41
CA LYS A 6 -14.91 -0.37 7.41
C LYS A 6 -15.59 -0.35 8.80
N GLU A 7 -15.70 -1.50 9.45
CA GLU A 7 -16.21 -1.58 10.82
C GLU A 7 -15.33 -0.81 11.80
N LYS A 8 -14.00 -0.96 11.75
CA LYS A 8 -13.07 -0.15 12.57
C LYS A 8 -13.22 1.34 12.29
N TYR A 9 -13.36 1.73 11.03
CA TYR A 9 -13.55 3.12 10.63
C TYR A 9 -14.86 3.70 11.17
N ASN A 10 -15.95 2.93 11.20
CA ASN A 10 -17.19 3.36 11.84
C ASN A 10 -16.99 3.64 13.34
N HIS A 11 -16.25 2.77 14.05
CA HIS A 11 -15.90 3.04 15.45
C HIS A 11 -15.05 4.31 15.60
N TYR A 12 -14.13 4.60 14.68
CA TYR A 12 -13.34 5.83 14.72
C TYR A 12 -14.22 7.07 14.50
N ILE A 13 -15.21 6.99 13.61
CA ILE A 13 -16.22 8.05 13.41
C ILE A 13 -17.00 8.27 14.71
N ASP A 14 -17.48 7.21 15.35
CA ASP A 14 -18.23 7.32 16.61
C ASP A 14 -17.38 7.96 17.73
N ILE A 15 -16.11 7.57 17.85
CA ILE A 15 -15.19 8.20 18.81
C ILE A 15 -15.03 9.69 18.48
N TYR A 16 -14.86 10.04 17.21
CA TYR A 16 -14.67 11.42 16.77
C TYR A 16 -15.92 12.30 16.99
N SER A 17 -17.11 11.81 16.67
CA SER A 17 -18.35 12.60 16.76
C SER A 17 -18.97 12.60 18.16
N GLU A 18 -18.88 11.48 18.90
CA GLU A 18 -19.59 11.31 20.16
C GLU A 18 -18.70 11.43 21.39
N ILE A 19 -17.44 11.01 21.33
CA ILE A 19 -16.55 10.95 22.49
C ILE A 19 -15.65 12.17 22.56
N LEU A 20 -15.01 12.52 21.44
CA LEU A 20 -14.08 13.65 21.35
C LEU A 20 -14.66 14.97 21.88
N PRO A 21 -15.93 15.34 21.61
CA PRO A 21 -16.51 16.58 22.12
C PRO A 21 -16.74 16.60 23.63
N LYS A 22 -16.79 15.42 24.28
CA LYS A 22 -17.05 15.26 25.72
C LYS A 22 -15.78 15.35 26.58
N ILE A 23 -14.61 15.54 25.96
CA ILE A 23 -13.32 15.62 26.66
C ILE A 23 -13.00 17.08 26.97
N ASP A 24 -12.98 17.44 28.25
CA ASP A 24 -12.68 18.81 28.72
C ASP A 24 -11.18 19.16 28.62
N ASN A 25 -10.30 18.17 28.72
CA ASN A 25 -8.86 18.39 28.61
C ASN A 25 -8.43 18.50 27.14
N GLU A 26 -8.15 19.72 26.69
CA GLU A 26 -7.77 20.03 25.31
C GLU A 26 -6.55 19.25 24.80
N THR A 27 -5.58 18.94 25.67
CA THR A 27 -4.41 18.13 25.31
C THR A 27 -4.80 16.67 25.08
N ALA A 28 -5.59 16.09 25.99
CA ALA A 28 -6.08 14.72 25.85
C ALA A 28 -6.99 14.57 24.63
N LYS A 29 -7.86 15.56 24.38
CA LYS A 29 -8.71 15.63 23.19
C LYS A 29 -7.88 15.60 21.91
N ARG A 30 -6.85 16.45 21.82
CA ARG A 30 -5.95 16.50 20.66
C ARG A 30 -5.17 15.20 20.46
N PHE A 31 -4.68 14.58 21.53
CA PHE A 31 -4.02 13.28 21.42
C PHE A 31 -4.95 12.20 20.88
N LEU A 32 -6.21 12.18 21.33
CA LEU A 32 -7.20 11.23 20.81
C LEU A 32 -7.47 11.50 19.34
N GLU A 33 -7.72 12.76 18.96
CA GLU A 33 -7.94 13.15 17.56
C GLU A 33 -6.79 12.70 16.65
N ASN A 34 -5.56 13.07 17.00
CA ASN A 34 -4.37 12.67 16.24
C ASN A 34 -4.20 11.14 16.18
N SER A 35 -4.54 10.43 17.24
CA SER A 35 -4.52 8.96 17.26
C SER A 35 -5.53 8.34 16.30
N LEU A 36 -6.71 8.95 16.12
CA LEU A 36 -7.70 8.49 15.14
C LEU A 36 -7.19 8.65 13.71
N TYR A 37 -6.60 9.81 13.39
CA TYR A 37 -5.96 10.03 12.09
C TYR A 37 -4.86 9.00 11.81
N LEU A 38 -3.92 8.80 12.76
CA LEU A 38 -2.90 7.76 12.61
C LEU A 38 -3.50 6.37 12.43
N SER A 39 -4.55 6.02 13.17
CA SER A 39 -5.20 4.70 13.11
C SER A 39 -5.85 4.41 11.76
N ILE A 40 -6.42 5.43 11.10
CA ILE A 40 -6.92 5.30 9.73
C ILE A 40 -5.78 4.96 8.78
N PHE A 41 -4.69 5.73 8.84
CA PHE A 41 -3.53 5.50 7.97
C PHE A 41 -2.90 4.12 8.20
N THR A 42 -2.73 3.70 9.46
CA THR A 42 -2.21 2.37 9.80
C THR A 42 -3.12 1.25 9.29
N SER A 43 -4.44 1.42 9.31
CA SER A 43 -5.38 0.43 8.76
C SER A 43 -5.26 0.32 7.24
N PHE A 44 -5.02 1.43 6.55
CA PHE A 44 -4.72 1.44 5.12
C PHE A 44 -3.38 0.75 4.80
N GLU A 45 -2.32 1.01 5.56
CA GLU A 45 -1.03 0.32 5.41
C GLU A 45 -1.17 -1.19 5.62
N TYR A 46 -1.95 -1.59 6.63
CA TYR A 46 -2.27 -2.99 6.90
C TYR A 46 -3.00 -3.66 5.72
N PHE A 47 -3.96 -2.98 5.12
CA PHE A 47 -4.65 -3.45 3.91
C PHE A 47 -3.66 -3.72 2.76
N LEU A 48 -2.77 -2.76 2.46
CA LEU A 48 -1.77 -2.94 1.41
C LEU A 48 -0.85 -4.13 1.70
N LYS A 49 -0.36 -4.22 2.94
CA LYS A 49 0.48 -5.33 3.38
C LYS A 49 -0.19 -6.68 3.12
N LYS A 50 -1.47 -6.82 3.48
CA LYS A 50 -2.22 -8.07 3.29
C LYS A 50 -2.45 -8.42 1.82
N ILE A 51 -2.72 -7.44 0.95
CA ILE A 51 -2.81 -7.69 -0.49
C ILE A 51 -1.49 -8.20 -1.06
N ILE A 52 -0.38 -7.59 -0.65
CA ILE A 52 0.97 -7.96 -1.12
C ILE A 52 1.34 -9.36 -0.61
N GLU A 53 1.09 -9.65 0.67
CA GLU A 53 1.31 -10.98 1.25
C GLU A 53 0.53 -12.06 0.50
N HIS A 54 -0.78 -11.83 0.30
CA HIS A 54 -1.64 -12.76 -0.42
C HIS A 54 -1.17 -12.98 -1.87
N TYR A 55 -0.76 -11.90 -2.56
CA TYR A 55 -0.20 -12.01 -3.91
C TYR A 55 1.03 -12.92 -3.95
N VAL A 56 1.98 -12.70 -3.04
CA VAL A 56 3.20 -13.48 -2.94
C VAL A 56 2.87 -14.96 -2.71
N GLU A 57 1.96 -15.26 -1.78
CA GLU A 57 1.58 -16.64 -1.45
C GLU A 57 0.95 -17.37 -2.63
N GLU A 58 0.02 -16.71 -3.31
CA GLU A 58 -0.64 -17.26 -4.49
C GLU A 58 0.32 -17.45 -5.67
N LYS A 59 1.22 -16.50 -5.93
CA LYS A 59 2.21 -16.62 -7.00
C LYS A 59 3.27 -17.69 -6.72
N ILE A 60 3.67 -17.88 -5.47
CA ILE A 60 4.53 -19.00 -5.06
C ILE A 60 3.84 -20.34 -5.34
N ARG A 61 2.55 -20.47 -4.98
CA ARG A 61 1.76 -21.69 -5.25
C ARG A 61 1.66 -22.00 -6.74
N LEU A 62 1.54 -20.96 -7.57
CA LEU A 62 1.49 -21.08 -9.03
C LEU A 62 2.86 -21.27 -9.69
N GLY A 63 3.95 -21.25 -8.93
CA GLY A 63 5.30 -21.49 -9.44
C GLY A 63 5.88 -20.33 -10.24
N MET A 64 5.58 -19.08 -9.85
CA MET A 64 6.08 -17.86 -10.50
C MET A 64 7.60 -17.92 -10.72
N VAL A 65 8.02 -17.62 -11.94
CA VAL A 65 9.43 -17.60 -12.33
C VAL A 65 9.93 -16.16 -12.49
N TYR A 66 11.23 -16.01 -12.71
CA TYR A 66 11.86 -14.70 -12.90
C TYR A 66 11.22 -13.88 -14.03
N LEU A 67 10.85 -14.53 -15.14
CA LEU A 67 10.29 -13.85 -16.31
C LEU A 67 8.87 -13.30 -16.09
N ASP A 68 8.21 -13.69 -15.01
CA ASP A 68 6.89 -13.18 -14.64
C ASP A 68 6.97 -11.88 -13.82
N LEU A 69 8.19 -11.47 -13.42
CA LEU A 69 8.40 -10.24 -12.68
C LEU A 69 8.27 -9.02 -13.60
N HIS A 70 7.68 -7.94 -13.06
CA HIS A 70 7.74 -6.62 -13.64
C HIS A 70 9.20 -6.23 -13.91
N GLU A 71 9.45 -5.56 -15.04
CA GLU A 71 10.80 -5.29 -15.55
C GLU A 71 11.71 -4.65 -14.48
N GLY A 72 11.18 -3.72 -13.69
CA GLY A 72 11.93 -3.08 -12.61
C GLY A 72 12.40 -4.05 -11.52
N PHE A 73 11.58 -5.02 -11.13
CA PHE A 73 11.96 -6.07 -10.17
C PHE A 73 12.89 -7.10 -10.80
N ALA A 74 12.62 -7.47 -12.06
CA ALA A 74 13.48 -8.34 -12.84
C ALA A 74 14.91 -7.76 -12.97
N ARG A 75 15.02 -6.46 -13.27
CA ARG A 75 16.30 -5.74 -13.31
C ARG A 75 17.02 -5.78 -11.95
N ARG A 76 16.31 -5.54 -10.84
CA ARG A 76 16.91 -5.62 -9.49
C ARG A 76 17.44 -7.02 -9.20
N TYR A 77 16.67 -8.06 -9.53
CA TYR A 77 17.08 -9.45 -9.35
C TYR A 77 18.36 -9.81 -10.13
N ILE A 78 18.51 -9.28 -11.36
CA ILE A 78 19.73 -9.43 -12.17
C ILE A 78 20.92 -8.74 -11.51
N LEU A 79 20.74 -7.49 -11.04
CA LEU A 79 21.80 -6.71 -10.42
C LEU A 79 22.33 -7.38 -9.15
N ASP A 80 21.45 -7.96 -8.33
CA ASP A 80 21.85 -8.72 -7.12
C ASP A 80 22.67 -9.98 -7.45
N ARG A 81 22.70 -10.39 -8.72
CA ARG A 81 23.43 -11.55 -9.24
C ARG A 81 24.59 -11.19 -10.15
N GLU A 82 25.03 -9.93 -10.16
CA GLU A 82 26.13 -9.44 -10.99
C GLU A 82 27.36 -10.35 -10.94
N LYS A 83 27.75 -10.83 -9.75
CA LYS A 83 28.90 -11.74 -9.59
C LYS A 83 28.69 -13.08 -10.29
N GLU A 84 27.50 -13.67 -10.20
CA GLU A 84 27.17 -14.94 -10.86
C GLU A 84 27.17 -14.77 -12.39
N ILE A 85 26.61 -13.66 -12.87
CA ILE A 85 26.57 -13.32 -14.29
C ILE A 85 27.97 -13.01 -14.81
N GLY A 86 28.81 -12.32 -14.02
CA GLY A 86 30.19 -11.99 -14.37
C GLY A 86 31.04 -13.24 -14.64
N ASN A 87 30.76 -14.36 -13.97
CA ASN A 87 31.44 -15.63 -14.22
C ASN A 87 31.18 -16.20 -15.63
N ILE A 88 30.08 -15.79 -16.28
CA ILE A 88 29.79 -16.16 -17.67
C ILE A 88 30.83 -15.51 -18.60
N PHE A 89 31.24 -14.28 -18.31
CA PHE A 89 32.13 -13.50 -19.20
C PHE A 89 33.62 -13.65 -18.85
N LYS A 90 33.97 -13.99 -17.61
CA LYS A 90 35.36 -14.04 -17.12
C LYS A 90 36.01 -15.43 -17.22
N ALA A 91 35.27 -16.45 -17.63
CA ALA A 91 35.74 -17.83 -17.64
C ALA A 91 36.13 -18.32 -19.04
N ASN A 92 36.94 -19.39 -19.12
CA ASN A 92 37.18 -20.08 -20.38
C ASN A 92 35.87 -20.65 -20.97
N GLU A 93 35.86 -21.04 -22.25
CA GLU A 93 34.64 -21.41 -22.97
C GLU A 93 33.80 -22.50 -22.25
N ILE A 94 34.46 -23.54 -21.72
CA ILE A 94 33.79 -24.63 -21.00
C ILE A 94 33.08 -24.11 -19.75
N ASN A 95 33.80 -23.34 -18.92
CA ASN A 95 33.29 -22.79 -17.67
C ASN A 95 32.24 -21.70 -17.91
N SER A 96 32.41 -20.89 -18.95
CA SER A 96 31.45 -19.88 -19.40
C SER A 96 30.12 -20.53 -19.78
N ARG A 97 30.16 -21.58 -20.61
CA ARG A 97 28.98 -22.35 -21.02
C ARG A 97 28.27 -22.97 -19.81
N ALA A 98 29.02 -23.58 -18.90
CA ALA A 98 28.46 -24.16 -17.68
C ALA A 98 27.81 -23.09 -16.77
N ALA A 99 28.47 -21.93 -16.60
CA ALA A 99 27.94 -20.81 -15.83
C ALA A 99 26.65 -20.25 -16.45
N PHE A 100 26.62 -20.06 -17.78
CA PHE A 100 25.44 -19.61 -18.49
C PHE A 100 24.28 -20.60 -18.34
N SER A 101 24.51 -21.90 -18.59
CA SER A 101 23.47 -22.92 -18.43
C SER A 101 22.93 -22.97 -17.00
N ARG A 102 23.79 -22.85 -15.98
CA ARG A 102 23.36 -22.80 -14.58
C ARG A 102 22.48 -21.58 -14.31
N TYR A 103 22.93 -20.39 -14.73
CA TYR A 103 22.19 -19.14 -14.53
C TYR A 103 20.84 -19.17 -15.26
N PHE A 104 20.84 -19.52 -16.54
CA PHE A 104 19.63 -19.59 -17.36
C PHE A 104 18.63 -20.61 -16.81
N ASN A 105 19.09 -21.76 -16.33
CA ASN A 105 18.22 -22.75 -15.68
C ASN A 105 17.62 -22.23 -14.37
N LYS A 106 18.30 -21.36 -13.62
CA LYS A 106 17.70 -20.72 -12.43
C LYS A 106 16.56 -19.78 -12.81
N LEU A 107 16.67 -19.04 -13.92
CA LEU A 107 15.61 -18.12 -14.37
C LEU A 107 14.29 -18.84 -14.71
N LYS A 108 14.37 -20.13 -15.07
CA LYS A 108 13.22 -20.97 -15.40
C LYS A 108 12.62 -21.71 -14.21
N LYS A 109 13.29 -21.69 -13.06
CA LYS A 109 12.78 -22.35 -11.86
C LYS A 109 11.84 -21.41 -11.10
N PRO A 110 10.82 -21.95 -10.42
CA PRO A 110 10.02 -21.17 -9.49
C PRO A 110 10.91 -20.43 -8.49
N LEU A 111 10.59 -19.15 -8.27
CA LEU A 111 11.24 -18.35 -7.25
C LEU A 111 10.82 -18.86 -5.87
N PRO A 112 11.76 -19.03 -4.92
CA PRO A 112 11.38 -19.35 -3.54
C PRO A 112 10.82 -18.10 -2.83
N LYS A 113 9.99 -18.30 -1.79
CA LYS A 113 9.27 -17.22 -1.09
C LYS A 113 10.23 -16.14 -0.56
N ASP A 114 11.34 -16.56 0.04
CA ASP A 114 12.39 -15.68 0.60
C ASP A 114 13.08 -14.82 -0.47
N GLU A 115 13.13 -15.27 -1.72
CA GLU A 115 13.65 -14.48 -2.82
C GLU A 115 12.60 -13.51 -3.36
N LEU A 116 11.35 -13.95 -3.51
CA LEU A 116 10.26 -13.11 -4.02
C LEU A 116 9.98 -11.91 -3.10
N VAL A 117 9.97 -12.12 -1.79
CA VAL A 117 9.72 -11.06 -0.81
C VAL A 117 10.81 -9.99 -0.75
N LYS A 118 12.02 -10.23 -1.30
CA LYS A 118 13.03 -9.17 -1.41
C LYS A 118 12.61 -8.07 -2.39
N TYR A 119 11.80 -8.41 -3.39
CA TYR A 119 11.39 -7.48 -4.44
C TYR A 119 9.92 -7.09 -4.32
N ILE A 120 9.06 -7.99 -3.85
CA ILE A 120 7.62 -7.78 -3.70
C ILE A 120 7.26 -7.91 -2.22
N HIS A 121 7.27 -6.79 -1.50
CA HIS A 121 6.93 -6.69 -0.08
C HIS A 121 6.24 -5.36 0.26
N PHE A 122 5.70 -5.28 1.48
CA PHE A 122 5.24 -3.99 1.99
C PHE A 122 6.43 -3.11 2.37
N GLU A 123 6.41 -1.86 1.92
CA GLU A 123 7.31 -0.81 2.39
C GLU A 123 6.47 0.33 2.99
N PHE A 124 6.89 0.93 4.11
CA PHE A 124 6.13 2.05 4.67
C PHE A 124 5.93 3.16 3.65
N LEU A 125 4.71 3.70 3.62
CA LEU A 125 4.32 4.68 2.61
C LEU A 125 5.07 6.00 2.86
N HIS A 126 5.99 6.33 1.97
CA HIS A 126 6.68 7.61 1.93
C HIS A 126 6.63 8.15 0.50
N GLU A 127 6.75 9.46 0.33
CA GLU A 127 6.73 10.11 -0.99
C GLU A 127 7.68 9.46 -2.00
N SER A 128 8.91 9.17 -1.58
CA SER A 128 9.90 8.51 -2.44
C SER A 128 9.51 7.10 -2.85
N LYS A 129 8.76 6.37 -2.00
CA LYS A 129 8.30 5.01 -2.25
C LYS A 129 7.06 4.99 -3.14
N LEU A 130 6.13 5.93 -2.93
CA LEU A 130 4.97 6.14 -3.80
C LEU A 130 5.38 6.39 -5.25
N ASN A 131 6.42 7.20 -5.45
CA ASN A 131 6.94 7.60 -6.78
C ASN A 131 7.78 6.56 -7.51
N SER A 132 8.14 5.46 -6.88
CA SER A 132 9.07 4.51 -7.49
C SER A 132 8.64 3.08 -7.23
N TYR A 133 8.77 2.65 -5.97
CA TYR A 133 8.51 1.28 -5.58
C TYR A 133 7.05 0.88 -5.80
N TYR A 134 6.10 1.70 -5.33
CA TYR A 134 4.69 1.39 -5.41
C TYR A 134 4.12 1.42 -6.82
N GLU A 135 4.65 2.27 -7.71
CA GLU A 135 4.28 2.26 -9.14
C GLU A 135 4.62 0.90 -9.78
N MET A 136 5.85 0.41 -9.57
CA MET A 136 6.26 -0.92 -10.05
C MET A 136 5.49 -2.05 -9.37
N LEU A 137 5.23 -1.92 -8.08
CA LEU A 137 4.49 -2.91 -7.31
C LEU A 137 3.04 -3.02 -7.79
N PHE A 138 2.36 -1.89 -8.02
CA PHE A 138 0.99 -1.88 -8.51
C PHE A 138 0.88 -2.35 -9.95
N GLU A 139 1.85 -2.06 -10.81
CA GLU A 139 1.91 -2.68 -12.13
C GLU A 139 2.00 -4.21 -12.01
N GLN A 140 2.88 -4.72 -11.13
CA GLN A 140 3.06 -6.16 -10.91
C GLN A 140 1.84 -6.88 -10.32
N ILE A 141 1.18 -6.28 -9.32
CA ILE A 141 0.13 -6.96 -8.54
C ILE A 141 -1.28 -6.56 -8.97
N LEU A 142 -1.46 -5.42 -9.65
CA LEU A 142 -2.76 -4.91 -10.09
C LEU A 142 -2.89 -4.76 -11.61
N GLY A 143 -1.79 -4.89 -12.36
CA GLY A 143 -1.75 -4.62 -13.80
C GLY A 143 -1.93 -3.14 -14.14
N ASN A 144 -1.76 -2.23 -13.16
CA ASN A 144 -1.83 -0.79 -13.36
C ASN A 144 -0.96 -0.07 -12.32
N GLY A 145 0.23 0.38 -12.73
CA GLY A 145 1.14 1.17 -11.90
C GLY A 145 0.63 2.57 -11.57
N ASN A 146 -0.28 3.12 -12.40
CA ASN A 146 -0.86 4.44 -12.23
C ASN A 146 -2.19 4.44 -11.45
N ILE A 147 -2.58 3.32 -10.84
CA ILE A 147 -3.88 3.18 -10.14
C ILE A 147 -4.20 4.34 -9.19
N LEU A 148 -3.21 4.87 -8.49
CA LEU A 148 -3.41 5.99 -7.56
C LEU A 148 -3.64 7.34 -8.28
N LYS A 149 -3.06 7.54 -9.47
CA LYS A 149 -3.29 8.75 -10.29
C LYS A 149 -4.63 8.66 -11.04
N ASP A 150 -5.04 7.44 -11.37
CA ASP A 150 -6.28 7.14 -12.08
C ASP A 150 -7.50 7.19 -11.15
N THR A 151 -7.33 6.83 -9.87
CA THR A 151 -8.39 6.85 -8.87
C THR A 151 -8.71 8.28 -8.48
N LYS A 152 -9.90 8.77 -8.88
CA LYS A 152 -10.42 10.09 -8.49
C LYS A 152 -11.10 10.02 -7.13
N ILE A 153 -10.83 11.03 -6.32
CA ILE A 153 -11.39 11.20 -4.98
C ILE A 153 -12.13 12.54 -4.96
N SER A 154 -13.40 12.47 -4.61
CA SER A 154 -14.26 13.65 -4.50
C SER A 154 -14.19 14.22 -3.08
N ARG A 155 -13.73 15.46 -2.97
CA ARG A 155 -13.77 16.23 -1.71
C ARG A 155 -14.89 17.26 -1.77
N ARG A 156 -15.69 17.35 -0.71
CA ARG A 156 -16.62 18.48 -0.55
C ARG A 156 -15.81 19.72 -0.23
N VAL A 157 -16.05 20.82 -0.94
CA VAL A 157 -15.50 22.14 -0.64
C VAL A 157 -16.66 23.09 -0.48
N ASN A 158 -16.74 23.74 0.68
CA ASN A 158 -17.65 24.87 0.83
C ASN A 158 -17.08 26.07 0.05
N SER A 159 -17.79 26.46 -0.99
CA SER A 159 -17.80 27.84 -1.46
C SER A 159 -19.00 28.54 -0.84
N ASP A 160 -18.90 29.83 -0.51
CA ASP A 160 -20.04 30.66 -0.05
C ASP A 160 -21.19 30.79 -1.10
N SER A 161 -21.12 30.07 -2.21
CA SER A 161 -22.19 29.93 -3.20
C SER A 161 -23.06 28.70 -2.93
N GLU A 162 -24.37 28.79 -3.20
CA GLU A 162 -25.39 27.71 -3.11
C GLU A 162 -25.12 26.47 -4.01
N VAL A 163 -23.91 26.34 -4.54
CA VAL A 163 -23.46 25.22 -5.40
C VAL A 163 -22.42 24.44 -4.62
N ASP A 164 -22.72 23.17 -4.30
CA ASP A 164 -21.74 22.22 -3.76
C ASP A 164 -20.55 22.12 -4.72
N GLN A 165 -19.42 22.75 -4.38
CA GLN A 165 -18.20 22.62 -5.18
C GLN A 165 -17.49 21.34 -4.75
N GLN A 166 -17.39 20.36 -5.66
CA GLN A 166 -16.53 19.20 -5.47
C GLN A 166 -15.14 19.50 -6.03
N MET A 167 -14.12 19.40 -5.19
CA MET A 167 -12.74 19.46 -5.64
C MET A 167 -12.27 18.02 -5.89
N GLU A 168 -12.12 17.66 -7.16
CA GLU A 168 -11.54 16.39 -7.55
C GLU A 168 -10.02 16.43 -7.39
N SER A 169 -9.46 15.45 -6.68
CA SER A 169 -8.03 15.15 -6.68
C SER A 169 -7.83 13.67 -6.90
N ASP A 170 -6.67 13.26 -7.41
CA ASP A 170 -6.33 11.84 -7.47
C ASP A 170 -5.85 11.30 -6.10
N ALA A 171 -5.96 9.98 -5.93
CA ALA A 171 -5.54 9.28 -4.73
C ALA A 171 -4.07 9.44 -4.40
N TYR A 172 -3.21 9.54 -5.41
CA TYR A 172 -1.79 9.77 -5.24
C TYR A 172 -1.55 11.12 -4.53
N THR A 173 -2.16 12.19 -5.03
CA THR A 173 -2.08 13.54 -4.47
C THR A 173 -2.68 13.60 -3.06
N PHE A 174 -3.79 12.90 -2.83
CA PHE A 174 -4.37 12.75 -1.49
C PHE A 174 -3.40 12.09 -0.51
N LEU A 175 -2.81 10.94 -0.87
CA LEU A 175 -1.90 10.18 0.00
C LEU A 175 -0.61 10.96 0.29
N LEU A 176 -0.06 11.66 -0.70
CA LEU A 176 1.09 12.55 -0.50
C LEU A 176 0.77 13.66 0.51
N ASN A 177 -0.34 14.37 0.29
CA ASN A 177 -0.76 15.45 1.18
C ASN A 177 -1.03 14.93 2.59
N TYR A 178 -1.64 13.75 2.72
CA TYR A 178 -1.87 13.11 4.01
C TYR A 178 -0.54 12.79 4.74
N CYS A 179 0.42 12.19 4.04
CA CYS A 179 1.71 11.84 4.63
C CYS A 179 2.47 13.10 5.09
N SER A 180 2.55 14.11 4.22
CA SER A 180 3.35 15.31 4.47
C SER A 180 2.72 16.26 5.48
N ASN A 181 1.40 16.45 5.42
CA ASN A 181 0.73 17.48 6.21
C ASN A 181 0.05 16.96 7.47
N ILE A 182 -0.24 15.66 7.57
CA ILE A 182 -0.92 15.07 8.72
C ILE A 182 0.03 14.12 9.44
N ARG A 183 0.39 13.00 8.80
CA ARG A 183 1.17 11.94 9.46
C ARG A 183 2.49 12.45 10.01
N ASN A 184 3.28 13.15 9.19
CA ASN A 184 4.59 13.66 9.61
C ASN A 184 4.47 14.71 10.72
N ASN A 185 3.46 15.59 10.66
CA ASN A 185 3.25 16.61 11.68
C ASN A 185 2.78 16.01 13.01
N ILE A 186 1.91 15.00 12.99
CA ILE A 186 1.55 14.25 14.20
C ILE A 186 2.81 13.58 14.79
N ALA A 187 3.66 12.98 13.95
CA ALA A 187 4.88 12.33 14.43
C ALA A 187 5.88 13.30 15.09
N HIS A 188 5.95 14.55 14.63
CA HIS A 188 6.87 15.56 15.16
C HIS A 188 6.33 16.35 16.35
N SER A 189 5.03 16.65 16.35
CA SER A 189 4.42 17.60 17.30
C SER A 189 3.04 17.14 17.78
N ASN A 190 2.88 15.87 18.13
CA ASN A 190 1.58 15.26 18.46
C ASN A 190 0.76 16.04 19.52
N ASP A 191 1.43 16.61 20.52
CA ASP A 191 0.81 17.32 21.64
C ASP A 191 0.25 18.69 21.27
N SER A 192 0.72 19.27 20.17
CA SER A 192 0.46 20.67 19.77
C SER A 192 -0.12 20.79 18.36
N PHE A 193 0.08 19.78 17.51
CA PHE A 193 -0.44 19.73 16.16
C PHE A 193 -1.96 19.54 16.16
N LYS A 194 -2.63 20.41 15.42
CA LYS A 194 -4.05 20.30 15.09
C LYS A 194 -4.15 20.02 13.59
N VAL A 195 -4.90 18.98 13.23
CA VAL A 195 -5.20 18.72 11.83
C VAL A 195 -5.94 19.95 11.29
N PRO A 196 -5.46 20.57 10.19
CA PRO A 196 -6.10 21.75 9.64
C PRO A 196 -7.55 21.45 9.29
N GLN A 197 -8.49 22.04 10.02
CA GLN A 197 -9.88 22.07 9.63
C GLN A 197 -10.02 23.08 8.50
N PHE A 198 -9.79 22.63 7.26
CA PHE A 198 -10.40 23.30 6.13
C PHE A 198 -11.92 23.17 6.32
N PRO A 199 -12.72 24.23 6.16
CA PRO A 199 -14.14 24.15 6.52
C PRO A 199 -14.78 23.00 5.72
N LEU A 200 -15.19 21.95 6.45
CA LEU A 200 -15.81 20.69 6.00
C LEU A 200 -14.91 19.52 5.51
N PHE A 201 -13.63 19.43 5.88
CA PHE A 201 -12.86 18.19 5.68
C PHE A 201 -12.43 17.57 7.01
N GLU A 202 -13.31 16.74 7.56
CA GLU A 202 -13.17 16.12 8.88
C GLU A 202 -12.80 14.64 8.77
N LEU A 203 -12.56 13.98 9.92
CA LEU A 203 -12.19 12.57 9.98
C LEU A 203 -13.04 11.64 9.08
N PRO A 204 -14.39 11.78 9.01
CA PRO A 204 -15.21 10.95 8.13
C PRO A 204 -14.88 11.12 6.63
N ASP A 205 -14.48 12.31 6.21
CA ASP A 205 -14.10 12.57 4.82
C ASP A 205 -12.77 11.90 4.46
N PHE A 206 -11.80 11.93 5.37
CA PHE A 206 -10.55 11.16 5.20
C PHE A 206 -10.83 9.66 5.11
N ILE A 207 -11.67 9.14 6.01
CA ILE A 207 -12.10 7.74 6.00
C ILE A 207 -12.71 7.36 4.64
N LYS A 208 -13.63 8.19 4.12
CA LYS A 208 -14.24 7.99 2.80
C LYS A 208 -13.19 7.90 1.71
N CYS A 209 -12.23 8.83 1.68
CA CYS A 209 -11.14 8.83 0.70
C CYS A 209 -10.31 7.54 0.79
N PHE A 210 -9.93 7.09 1.99
CA PHE A 210 -9.19 5.83 2.15
C PHE A 210 -10.01 4.61 1.71
N ILE A 211 -11.32 4.58 1.97
CA ILE A 211 -12.20 3.50 1.50
C ILE A 211 -12.23 3.46 -0.02
N GLU A 212 -12.42 4.60 -0.70
CA GLU A 212 -12.44 4.70 -2.17
C GLU A 212 -11.14 4.17 -2.77
N ILE A 213 -9.98 4.51 -2.18
CA ILE A 213 -8.67 4.00 -2.61
C ILE A 213 -8.58 2.48 -2.42
N MET A 214 -8.97 1.97 -1.25
CA MET A 214 -8.91 0.54 -0.96
C MET A 214 -9.84 -0.26 -1.88
N GLU A 215 -11.01 0.28 -2.20
CA GLU A 215 -11.95 -0.34 -3.16
C GLU A 215 -11.36 -0.39 -4.56
N ALA A 216 -10.81 0.72 -5.06
CA ALA A 216 -10.16 0.75 -6.38
C ALA A 216 -8.99 -0.25 -6.47
N ILE A 217 -8.16 -0.34 -5.43
CA ILE A 217 -7.07 -1.32 -5.36
C ILE A 217 -7.61 -2.76 -5.33
N LYS A 218 -8.62 -3.03 -4.49
CA LYS A 218 -9.24 -4.35 -4.39
C LYS A 218 -9.81 -4.80 -5.74
N GLU A 219 -10.56 -3.92 -6.40
CA GLU A 219 -11.16 -4.23 -7.70
C GLU A 219 -10.10 -4.49 -8.77
N SER A 220 -9.04 -3.67 -8.83
CA SER A 220 -7.94 -3.89 -9.78
C SER A 220 -7.22 -5.21 -9.49
N TYR A 221 -7.02 -5.54 -8.22
CA TYR A 221 -6.37 -6.77 -7.78
C TYR A 221 -7.14 -8.02 -8.22
N GLU A 222 -8.44 -8.06 -7.92
CA GLU A 222 -9.32 -9.20 -8.23
C GLU A 222 -9.53 -9.36 -9.74
N ARG A 223 -9.56 -8.25 -10.49
CA ARG A 223 -9.64 -8.27 -11.95
C ARG A 223 -8.37 -8.76 -12.62
N HIS A 224 -7.21 -8.32 -12.14
CA HIS A 224 -5.92 -8.68 -12.74
C HIS A 224 -5.48 -10.09 -12.35
N ASN A 225 -5.77 -10.53 -11.13
CA ASN A 225 -5.41 -11.86 -10.65
C ASN A 225 -6.62 -12.77 -10.53
N THR A 226 -7.23 -13.11 -11.67
CA THR A 226 -8.39 -14.00 -11.71
C THR A 226 -8.15 -15.29 -10.90
N GLY A 227 -9.02 -15.54 -9.92
CA GLY A 227 -8.92 -16.69 -9.01
C GLY A 227 -8.28 -16.37 -7.65
N PHE A 228 -7.73 -15.17 -7.46
CA PHE A 228 -7.20 -14.71 -6.17
C PHE A 228 -8.38 -14.13 -5.37
N ASN A 229 -8.77 -14.80 -4.29
CA ASN A 229 -9.92 -14.36 -3.48
C ASN A 229 -9.46 -13.79 -2.14
N LEU A 230 -9.49 -12.46 -2.01
CA LEU A 230 -9.12 -11.74 -0.79
C LEU A 230 -10.03 -12.05 0.42
N SER A 231 -11.18 -12.70 0.21
CA SER A 231 -12.08 -13.14 1.28
C SER A 231 -11.54 -14.34 2.06
N ILE A 232 -10.63 -15.13 1.48
CA ILE A 232 -10.05 -16.34 2.11
C ILE A 232 -8.96 -15.98 3.15
N VAL A 233 -8.37 -14.77 3.06
CA VAL A 233 -7.34 -14.25 3.98
C VAL A 233 -7.88 -14.05 5.42
N LEU A 234 -9.20 -14.15 5.61
CA LEU A 234 -9.89 -13.99 6.89
C LEU A 234 -9.78 -15.20 7.82
N GLU A 235 -9.65 -16.42 7.28
CA GLU A 235 -9.72 -17.64 8.11
C GLU A 235 -8.38 -18.03 8.75
N GLN A 236 -7.25 -17.46 8.30
CA GLN A 236 -5.92 -17.85 8.79
C GLN A 236 -5.33 -16.96 9.89
N ASN A 237 -5.91 -15.78 10.18
CA ASN A 237 -5.35 -14.87 11.20
C ASN A 237 -5.95 -15.04 12.62
N VAL A 238 -6.78 -16.05 12.87
CA VAL A 238 -7.37 -16.30 14.20
C VAL A 238 -6.44 -17.10 15.12
N LEU A 239 -5.33 -17.67 14.61
CA LEU A 239 -4.45 -18.57 15.38
C LEU A 239 -3.07 -18.01 15.75
N ASP A 240 -2.69 -16.80 15.31
CA ASP A 240 -1.40 -16.17 15.67
C ASP A 240 -1.50 -15.18 16.86
N LEU A 241 -2.47 -15.40 17.74
CA LEU A 241 -2.56 -14.74 19.06
C LEU A 241 -2.43 -15.78 20.19
N THR A 242 -1.30 -16.47 20.26
CA THR A 242 -0.78 -17.12 21.48
C THR A 242 0.72 -17.34 21.39
#